data_AF-A0A0B5I0E7-F1
#
_entry.id   AF-A0A0B5I0E7-F1
#
_cell.length_a   1.000
_cell.length_b   1.000
_cell.length_c   1.000
_cell.angle_alpha   90.00
_cell.angle_beta   90.00
_cell.angle_gamma   90.00
#
_symmetry.space_group_name_H-M   'P 1'
#
loop_
_entity.id
_entity.type
_entity.pdbx_description
1 polymer ?
#
loop_
_entity_poly.entity_id
_entity_poly.type
_entity_poly.pdbx_seq_one_letter_code
_entity_poly.pdbx_strand_id
1 'polypeptide(L)'
;MSGRESWNFLNLLPDIIKEKISDMGLSEKEVNEIIKIWNNQISNKNTQIETEIVKNIKDLISQDFCVDRIIMDRVKEAMDHYVKGQWVSSIALCGLICEYLSYIMIEEYIKRNGIDGIIKYNKELSNQYGRLKLLGKLKFITEYQRKSLDQIRDIRNKYVHLERINEIAGRIKEDNFIIITNLIKFLNEKYPRPEVI
;
A
#
# COMPACT_ATOMS: atom_id res chain seq x y z
N MET A 1 13.54 25.24 11.51
CA MET A 1 14.93 24.71 11.41
C MET A 1 14.84 23.20 11.43
N SER A 2 15.19 22.52 10.33
CA SER A 2 15.28 21.06 10.33
C SER A 2 16.58 20.66 11.01
N GLY A 3 16.47 20.14 12.24
CA GLY A 3 17.60 19.52 12.92
C GLY A 3 18.07 18.31 12.11
N ARG A 4 19.37 18.22 11.83
CA ARG A 4 19.95 16.97 11.33
C ARG A 4 20.07 16.03 12.52
N GLU A 5 19.40 14.89 12.47
CA GLU A 5 19.55 13.81 13.43
C GLU A 5 20.49 12.74 12.85
N SER A 6 21.50 12.33 13.60
CA SER A 6 22.41 11.25 13.22
C SER A 6 21.93 9.92 13.80
N TRP A 7 21.57 8.95 12.95
CA TRP A 7 21.22 7.61 13.39
C TRP A 7 22.45 6.68 13.36
N ASN A 8 23.20 6.67 14.47
CA ASN A 8 24.44 5.87 14.56
C ASN A 8 24.19 4.39 14.87
N PHE A 9 22.98 4.04 15.33
CA PHE A 9 22.63 2.68 15.73
C PHE A 9 22.67 1.68 14.56
N LEU A 10 22.32 2.10 13.34
CA LEU A 10 22.42 1.24 12.15
C LEU A 10 23.87 0.80 11.86
N ASN A 11 24.86 1.63 12.24
CA ASN A 11 26.29 1.28 12.08
C ASN A 11 26.76 0.31 13.16
N LEU A 12 26.09 0.25 14.31
CA LEU A 12 26.39 -0.68 15.41
C LEU A 12 25.68 -2.02 15.24
N LEU A 13 24.55 -2.03 14.51
CA LEU A 13 23.72 -3.22 14.34
C LEU A 13 24.47 -4.41 13.74
N PRO A 14 25.31 -4.26 12.68
CA PRO A 14 26.06 -5.36 12.12
C PRO A 14 27.03 -5.99 13.12
N ASP A 15 27.65 -5.21 14.01
CA ASP A 15 28.58 -5.73 15.01
C ASP A 15 27.83 -6.38 16.17
N ILE A 16 26.71 -5.79 16.63
CA ILE A 16 25.81 -6.41 17.62
C ILE A 16 25.23 -7.73 17.08
N ILE A 17 24.84 -7.76 15.81
CA ILE A 17 24.29 -8.95 15.15
C ILE A 17 25.39 -9.96 14.88
N LYS A 18 26.59 -9.56 14.44
CA LYS A 18 27.71 -10.49 14.22
C LYS A 18 28.19 -11.09 15.53
N GLU A 19 28.37 -10.31 16.59
CA GLU A 19 28.78 -10.83 17.91
C GLU A 19 27.73 -11.74 18.54
N LYS A 20 26.42 -11.53 18.28
CA LYS A 20 25.34 -12.30 18.91
C LYS A 20 24.76 -13.42 18.06
N ILE A 21 24.76 -13.31 16.73
CA ILE A 21 24.05 -14.22 15.82
C ILE A 21 25.00 -15.15 15.05
N SER A 22 26.32 -14.88 14.99
CA SER A 22 27.24 -15.73 14.18
C SER A 22 27.31 -17.18 14.65
N ASP A 23 26.99 -17.45 15.92
CA ASP A 23 26.80 -18.79 16.47
C ASP A 23 25.35 -18.89 16.97
N MET A 24 24.46 -19.64 16.32
CA MET A 24 23.03 -19.78 16.71
C MET A 24 22.87 -20.55 18.04
N GLY A 25 23.30 -19.94 19.14
CA GLY A 25 23.10 -20.37 20.54
C GLY A 25 22.36 -19.31 21.38
N LEU A 26 21.71 -18.33 20.76
CA LEU A 26 20.95 -17.30 21.48
C LEU A 26 19.73 -17.90 22.18
N SER A 27 19.57 -17.54 23.45
CA SER A 27 18.34 -17.82 24.19
C SER A 27 17.18 -16.96 23.67
N GLU A 28 15.96 -17.44 23.85
CA GLU A 28 14.72 -16.71 23.51
C GLU A 28 14.69 -15.31 24.16
N LYS A 29 15.25 -15.18 25.37
CA LYS A 29 15.34 -13.91 26.08
C LYS A 29 16.24 -12.90 25.35
N GLU A 30 17.40 -13.33 24.85
CA GLU A 30 18.34 -12.45 24.15
C GLU A 30 17.78 -12.01 22.79
N VAL A 31 17.10 -12.91 22.08
CA VAL A 31 16.38 -12.59 20.85
C VAL A 31 15.33 -11.51 21.12
N ASN A 32 14.53 -11.68 22.18
CA ASN A 32 13.50 -10.71 22.57
C ASN A 32 14.10 -9.36 22.98
N GLU A 33 15.27 -9.33 23.63
CA GLU A 33 15.98 -8.09 23.96
C GLU A 33 16.46 -7.34 22.70
N ILE A 34 17.04 -8.05 21.72
CA ILE A 34 17.46 -7.44 20.45
C ILE A 34 16.25 -6.85 19.71
N ILE A 35 15.14 -7.60 19.61
CA ILE A 35 13.90 -7.14 18.98
C ILE A 35 13.36 -5.90 19.70
N LYS A 36 13.40 -5.88 21.03
CA LYS A 36 12.95 -4.72 21.82
C LYS A 36 13.81 -3.48 21.56
N ILE A 37 15.14 -3.62 21.54
CA ILE A 37 16.06 -2.51 21.24
C ILE A 37 15.80 -1.99 19.82
N TRP A 38 15.67 -2.89 18.84
CA TRP A 38 15.33 -2.53 17.46
C TRP A 38 14.03 -1.73 17.41
N ASN A 39 12.94 -2.25 17.98
CA ASN A 39 11.63 -1.62 17.97
C ASN A 39 11.66 -0.21 18.58
N ASN A 40 12.42 0.00 19.67
CA ASN A 40 12.59 1.33 20.26
C ASN A 40 13.35 2.28 19.33
N GLN A 41 14.38 1.81 18.65
CA GLN A 41 15.24 2.62 17.76
C GLN A 41 14.58 2.97 16.43
N ILE A 42 13.74 2.09 15.89
CA ILE A 42 12.97 2.35 14.67
C ILE A 42 11.63 3.02 14.92
N SER A 43 11.23 3.15 16.20
CA SER A 43 9.98 3.82 16.55
C SER A 43 10.01 5.27 16.06
N ASN A 44 8.86 5.74 15.58
CA ASN A 44 8.68 7.12 15.17
C ASN A 44 7.36 7.64 15.76
N LYS A 45 7.07 8.93 15.54
CA LYS A 45 5.85 9.58 16.05
C LYS A 45 4.53 8.89 15.69
N ASN A 46 4.53 7.98 14.70
CA ASN A 46 3.36 7.24 14.25
C ASN A 46 3.33 5.77 14.73
N THR A 47 4.31 5.32 15.52
CA THR A 47 4.29 3.97 16.10
C THR A 47 3.07 3.83 17.03
N GLN A 48 2.24 2.83 16.76
CA GLN A 48 0.98 2.62 17.49
C GLN A 48 1.18 1.70 18.69
N ILE A 49 0.52 2.03 19.79
CA ILE A 49 0.35 1.13 20.93
C ILE A 49 -0.77 0.11 20.64
N GLU A 50 -0.81 -1.01 21.36
CA GLU A 50 -1.76 -2.10 21.12
C GLU A 50 -3.23 -1.65 21.11
N THR A 51 -3.60 -0.71 21.98
CA THR A 51 -4.98 -0.18 22.03
C THR A 51 -5.34 0.62 20.78
N GLU A 52 -4.39 1.34 20.18
CA GLU A 52 -4.59 2.07 18.93
C GLU A 52 -4.64 1.12 17.72
N ILE A 53 -3.84 0.04 17.74
CA ILE A 53 -3.93 -1.04 16.76
C ILE A 53 -5.35 -1.61 16.73
N VAL A 54 -5.93 -1.92 17.89
CA VAL A 54 -7.31 -2.43 17.98
C VAL A 54 -8.33 -1.43 17.46
N LYS A 55 -8.16 -0.12 17.73
CA LYS A 55 -9.01 0.92 17.14
C LYS A 55 -8.90 0.95 15.62
N ASN A 56 -7.68 0.91 15.08
CA ASN A 56 -7.47 0.90 13.64
C ASN A 56 -8.06 -0.36 12.97
N ILE A 57 -8.02 -1.52 13.61
CA ILE A 57 -8.69 -2.73 13.12
C ILE A 57 -10.21 -2.51 13.04
N LYS A 58 -10.82 -1.87 14.05
CA LYS A 58 -12.25 -1.55 14.04
C LYS A 58 -12.63 -0.57 12.93
N ASP A 59 -11.71 0.31 12.52
CA ASP A 59 -11.94 1.23 11.42
C ASP A 59 -12.02 0.51 10.07
N LEU A 60 -11.33 -0.63 9.90
CA LEU A 60 -11.27 -1.34 8.63
C LEU A 60 -12.65 -1.85 8.17
N ILE A 61 -12.88 -1.76 6.86
CA ILE A 61 -14.11 -2.24 6.25
C ILE A 61 -14.15 -3.76 6.29
N SER A 62 -15.23 -4.30 6.85
CA SER A 62 -15.56 -5.73 6.75
C SER A 62 -16.24 -6.00 5.42
N GLN A 63 -15.44 -6.37 4.41
CA GLN A 63 -15.93 -6.82 3.10
C GLN A 63 -15.13 -8.02 2.63
N ASP A 64 -15.85 -9.07 2.21
CA ASP A 64 -15.28 -10.20 1.51
C ASP A 64 -15.02 -9.82 0.05
N PHE A 65 -13.85 -10.17 -0.48
CA PHE A 65 -13.52 -10.05 -1.91
C PHE A 65 -12.54 -11.17 -2.32
N CYS A 66 -12.48 -11.48 -3.62
CA CYS A 66 -11.63 -12.53 -4.17
C CYS A 66 -10.76 -11.97 -5.29
N VAL A 67 -9.44 -12.11 -5.17
CA VAL A 67 -8.46 -11.65 -6.16
C VAL A 67 -7.28 -12.61 -6.18
N ASP A 68 -6.45 -12.52 -7.22
CA ASP A 68 -5.21 -13.30 -7.30
C ASP A 68 -4.34 -13.14 -6.06
N ARG A 69 -3.66 -14.23 -5.67
CA ARG A 69 -2.83 -14.29 -4.46
C ARG A 69 -1.85 -13.13 -4.35
N ILE A 70 -1.20 -12.76 -5.47
CA ILE A 70 -0.24 -11.65 -5.47
C ILE A 70 -0.90 -10.32 -5.08
N ILE A 71 -2.12 -10.06 -5.54
CA ILE A 71 -2.87 -8.85 -5.18
C ILE A 71 -3.30 -8.95 -3.72
N MET A 72 -3.86 -10.11 -3.32
CA MET A 72 -4.32 -10.36 -1.94
C MET A 72 -3.19 -10.16 -0.91
N ASP A 73 -1.99 -10.67 -1.18
CA ASP A 73 -0.85 -10.56 -0.27
C ASP A 73 -0.42 -9.09 -0.11
N ARG A 74 -0.45 -8.30 -1.19
CA ARG A 74 -0.15 -6.85 -1.12
C ARG A 74 -1.25 -6.07 -0.40
N VAL A 75 -2.53 -6.42 -0.57
CA VAL A 75 -3.65 -5.78 0.14
C VAL A 75 -3.55 -6.05 1.64
N LYS A 76 -3.29 -7.31 2.03
CA LYS A 76 -3.08 -7.68 3.44
C LYS A 76 -1.93 -6.90 4.07
N GLU A 77 -0.82 -6.75 3.35
CA GLU A 77 0.32 -5.95 3.83
C GLU A 77 -0.03 -4.47 3.99
N ALA A 78 -0.75 -3.87 3.03
CA ALA A 78 -1.22 -2.49 3.16
C ALA A 78 -2.13 -2.31 4.39
N MET A 79 -3.05 -3.24 4.62
CA MET A 79 -3.93 -3.22 5.79
C MET A 79 -3.15 -3.37 7.11
N ASP A 80 -2.16 -4.26 7.17
CA ASP A 80 -1.28 -4.40 8.33
C ASP A 80 -0.50 -3.11 8.61
N HIS A 81 0.05 -2.48 7.57
CA HIS A 81 0.73 -1.19 7.68
C HIS A 81 -0.23 -0.08 8.15
N TYR A 82 -1.49 -0.05 7.68
CA TYR A 82 -2.48 0.89 8.21
C TYR A 82 -2.73 0.71 9.70
N VAL A 83 -2.96 -0.55 10.11
CA VAL A 83 -3.25 -0.91 11.50
C VAL A 83 -2.09 -0.53 12.43
N LYS A 84 -0.84 -0.74 11.98
CA LYS A 84 0.39 -0.41 12.72
C LYS A 84 0.80 1.07 12.66
N GLY A 85 0.01 1.94 12.02
CA GLY A 85 0.31 3.38 11.90
C GLY A 85 1.38 3.72 10.86
N GLN A 86 1.79 2.76 10.04
CA GLN A 86 2.75 2.92 8.95
C GLN A 86 2.05 3.48 7.70
N TRP A 87 1.35 4.62 7.86
CA TRP A 87 0.38 5.06 6.87
C TRP A 87 0.97 5.46 5.52
N VAL A 88 2.17 6.07 5.49
CA VAL A 88 2.87 6.36 4.22
C VAL A 88 3.15 5.07 3.44
N SER A 89 3.57 4.02 4.14
CA SER A 89 3.88 2.72 3.54
C SER A 89 2.61 2.06 2.98
N SER A 90 1.54 2.04 3.77
CA SER A 90 0.22 1.59 3.33
C SER A 90 -0.28 2.35 2.09
N ILE A 91 -0.16 3.68 2.08
CA ILE A 91 -0.53 4.53 0.94
C ILE A 91 0.29 4.17 -0.31
N ALA A 92 1.59 3.99 -0.16
CA ALA A 92 2.48 3.60 -1.25
C ALA A 92 2.08 2.22 -1.82
N LEU A 93 1.79 1.24 -0.96
CA LEU A 93 1.35 -0.09 -1.37
C LEU A 93 0.01 -0.06 -2.11
N CYS A 94 -1.01 0.66 -1.61
CA CYS A 94 -2.27 0.84 -2.33
C CYS A 94 -2.05 1.47 -3.71
N GLY A 95 -1.17 2.47 -3.80
CA GLY A 95 -0.79 3.11 -5.06
C GLY A 95 -0.06 2.16 -6.02
N LEU A 96 0.76 1.24 -5.51
CA LEU A 96 1.45 0.21 -6.28
C LEU A 96 0.48 -0.84 -6.81
N ILE A 97 -0.47 -1.29 -5.97
CA ILE A 97 -1.52 -2.24 -6.37
C ILE A 97 -2.35 -1.63 -7.51
N CYS A 98 -2.76 -0.36 -7.37
CA CYS A 98 -3.51 0.34 -8.41
C CYS A 98 -2.71 0.48 -9.72
N GLU A 99 -1.39 0.68 -9.64
CA GLU A 99 -0.52 0.75 -10.81
C GLU A 99 -0.49 -0.61 -11.53
N TYR A 100 -0.27 -1.68 -10.77
CA TYR A 100 -0.28 -3.06 -11.27
C TYR A 100 -1.62 -3.44 -11.92
N LEU A 101 -2.73 -3.15 -11.25
CA LEU A 101 -4.08 -3.38 -11.78
C LEU A 101 -4.31 -2.65 -13.11
N SER A 102 -3.81 -1.42 -13.25
CA SER A 102 -3.94 -0.67 -14.51
C SER A 102 -3.26 -1.37 -15.70
N TYR A 103 -2.15 -2.08 -15.45
CA TYR A 103 -1.48 -2.89 -16.47
C TYR A 103 -2.24 -4.17 -16.78
N ILE A 104 -2.58 -4.95 -15.75
CA ILE A 104 -3.26 -6.24 -15.93
C ILE A 104 -4.60 -6.06 -16.64
N MET A 105 -5.38 -5.04 -16.27
CA MET A 105 -6.66 -4.79 -16.93
C MET A 105 -6.51 -4.45 -18.43
N ILE A 106 -5.42 -3.81 -18.83
CA ILE A 106 -5.12 -3.57 -20.25
C ILE A 106 -4.81 -4.90 -20.94
N GLU A 107 -3.99 -5.76 -20.33
CA GLU A 107 -3.72 -7.10 -20.88
C GLU A 107 -4.98 -7.95 -20.98
N GLU A 108 -5.83 -7.95 -19.96
CA GLU A 108 -7.13 -8.64 -19.96
C GLU A 108 -8.04 -8.10 -21.07
N TYR A 109 -8.09 -6.78 -21.27
CA TYR A 109 -8.85 -6.17 -22.35
C TYR A 109 -8.36 -6.67 -23.71
N ILE A 110 -7.04 -6.66 -23.95
CA ILE A 110 -6.43 -7.11 -25.21
C ILE A 110 -6.76 -8.58 -25.47
N LYS A 111 -6.64 -9.44 -24.44
CA LYS A 111 -6.98 -10.87 -24.56
C LYS A 111 -8.44 -11.11 -24.95
N ARG A 112 -9.36 -10.25 -24.51
CA ARG A 112 -10.81 -10.39 -24.75
C ARG A 112 -11.31 -9.70 -26.03
N ASN A 113 -10.73 -8.57 -26.40
CA ASN A 113 -11.27 -7.68 -27.44
C ASN A 113 -10.29 -7.39 -28.59
N GLY A 114 -9.04 -7.87 -28.49
CA GLY A 114 -7.96 -7.52 -29.42
C GLY A 114 -7.28 -6.18 -29.12
N ILE A 115 -6.29 -5.82 -29.93
CA ILE A 115 -5.38 -4.68 -29.70
C ILE A 115 -5.86 -3.37 -30.35
N ASP A 116 -6.83 -3.42 -31.27
CA ASP A 116 -7.21 -2.27 -32.11
C ASP A 116 -7.67 -1.05 -31.28
N GLY A 117 -8.45 -1.31 -30.23
CA GLY A 117 -8.88 -0.26 -29.29
C GLY A 117 -7.71 0.42 -28.58
N ILE A 118 -6.64 -0.31 -28.29
CA ILE A 118 -5.43 0.21 -27.65
C ILE A 118 -4.63 1.06 -28.63
N ILE A 119 -4.44 0.59 -29.86
CA ILE A 119 -3.71 1.30 -30.91
C ILE A 119 -4.34 2.67 -31.18
N LYS A 120 -5.68 2.72 -31.26
CA LYS A 120 -6.45 3.96 -31.46
C LYS A 120 -6.14 5.04 -30.40
N TYR A 121 -5.75 4.64 -29.19
CA TYR A 121 -5.52 5.54 -28.06
C TYR A 121 -4.10 5.46 -27.47
N ASN A 122 -3.09 5.08 -28.27
CA ASN A 122 -1.74 4.74 -27.77
C ASN A 122 -1.10 5.81 -26.86
N LYS A 123 -1.43 7.10 -27.08
CA LYS A 123 -0.83 8.24 -26.37
C LYS A 123 -1.11 8.20 -24.87
N GLU A 124 -2.10 7.43 -24.43
CA GLU A 124 -2.53 7.34 -23.05
C GLU A 124 -1.85 6.18 -22.28
N LEU A 125 -0.91 5.42 -22.84
CA LEU A 125 -0.34 4.26 -22.13
C LEU A 125 0.86 4.56 -21.21
N SER A 126 1.44 5.77 -21.28
CA SER A 126 2.75 6.07 -20.71
C SER A 126 2.82 6.06 -19.17
N ASN A 127 1.68 6.25 -18.49
CA ASN A 127 1.62 6.29 -17.03
C ASN A 127 0.26 5.80 -16.52
N GLN A 128 0.17 5.63 -15.19
CA GLN A 128 -1.02 5.12 -14.51
C GLN A 128 -2.29 5.85 -14.93
N TYR A 129 -2.24 7.18 -14.91
CA TYR A 129 -3.37 8.04 -15.20
C TYR A 129 -3.88 7.86 -16.61
N GLY A 130 -2.96 7.82 -17.57
CA GLY A 130 -3.32 7.54 -18.95
C GLY A 130 -3.95 6.14 -19.10
N ARG A 131 -3.39 5.11 -18.46
CA ARG A 131 -3.95 3.74 -18.51
C ARG A 131 -5.36 3.68 -17.92
N LEU A 132 -5.60 4.32 -16.77
CA LEU A 132 -6.94 4.39 -16.18
C LEU A 132 -7.94 5.15 -17.08
N LYS A 133 -7.51 6.25 -17.69
CA LYS A 133 -8.32 7.00 -18.66
C LYS A 133 -8.67 6.17 -19.88
N LEU A 134 -7.70 5.42 -20.40
CA LEU A 134 -7.90 4.49 -21.51
C LEU A 134 -8.92 3.41 -21.14
N LEU A 135 -8.75 2.74 -20.00
CA LEU A 135 -9.68 1.71 -19.52
C LEU A 135 -11.12 2.23 -19.41
N GLY A 136 -11.30 3.48 -18.95
CA GLY A 136 -12.61 4.15 -18.92
C GLY A 136 -13.19 4.40 -20.31
N LYS A 137 -12.38 4.90 -21.27
CA LYS A 137 -12.82 5.10 -22.67
C LYS A 137 -13.21 3.80 -23.36
N LEU A 138 -12.49 2.72 -23.08
CA LEU A 138 -12.79 1.38 -23.56
C LEU A 138 -13.99 0.75 -22.86
N LYS A 139 -14.57 1.44 -21.86
CA LYS A 139 -15.67 0.95 -21.01
C LYS A 139 -15.33 -0.37 -20.30
N PHE A 140 -14.05 -0.66 -20.07
CA PHE A 140 -13.60 -1.85 -19.34
C PHE A 140 -13.75 -1.69 -17.82
N ILE A 141 -13.76 -0.44 -17.36
CA ILE A 141 -14.13 -0.02 -16.02
C ILE A 141 -15.16 1.10 -16.12
N THR A 142 -15.98 1.27 -15.09
CA THR A 142 -16.94 2.37 -15.03
C THR A 142 -16.23 3.70 -14.72
N GLU A 143 -16.90 4.82 -15.00
CA GLU A 143 -16.38 6.15 -14.64
C GLU A 143 -16.19 6.30 -13.12
N TYR A 144 -17.07 5.66 -12.33
CA TYR A 144 -16.95 5.60 -10.87
C TYR A 144 -15.65 4.88 -10.47
N GLN A 145 -15.43 3.67 -10.99
CA GLN A 145 -14.22 2.89 -10.74
C GLN A 145 -12.95 3.63 -11.15
N ARG A 146 -12.96 4.28 -12.32
CA ARG A 146 -11.84 5.11 -12.78
C ARG A 146 -11.52 6.22 -11.79
N LYS A 147 -12.53 6.99 -11.36
CA LYS A 147 -12.35 8.08 -10.38
C LYS A 147 -11.83 7.57 -9.05
N SER A 148 -12.34 6.43 -8.57
CA SER A 148 -11.88 5.80 -7.32
C SER A 148 -10.40 5.42 -7.37
N LEU A 149 -9.93 4.85 -8.49
CA LEU A 149 -8.52 4.51 -8.71
C LEU A 149 -7.64 5.75 -8.91
N ASP A 150 -8.10 6.76 -9.66
CA ASP A 150 -7.39 8.04 -9.81
C ASP A 150 -7.21 8.74 -8.46
N GLN A 151 -8.21 8.67 -7.56
CA GLN A 151 -8.12 9.25 -6.22
C GLN A 151 -7.02 8.57 -5.38
N ILE A 152 -6.79 7.26 -5.54
CA ILE A 152 -5.68 6.55 -4.88
C ILE A 152 -4.34 7.12 -5.36
N ARG A 153 -4.19 7.32 -6.67
CA ARG A 153 -2.98 7.93 -7.26
C ARG A 153 -2.77 9.36 -6.72
N ASP A 154 -3.83 10.17 -6.72
CA ASP A 154 -3.75 11.57 -6.30
C ASP A 154 -3.34 11.68 -4.82
N ILE A 155 -3.95 10.87 -3.94
CA ILE A 155 -3.56 10.79 -2.54
C ILE A 155 -2.13 10.29 -2.40
N ARG A 156 -1.73 9.21 -3.08
CA ARG A 156 -0.35 8.71 -3.04
C ARG A 156 0.65 9.80 -3.40
N ASN A 157 0.40 10.53 -4.48
CA ASN A 157 1.27 11.62 -4.94
C ASN A 157 1.40 12.77 -3.92
N LYS A 158 0.45 12.97 -3.01
CA LYS A 158 0.61 13.93 -1.91
C LYS A 158 1.71 13.51 -0.94
N TYR A 159 1.87 12.21 -0.70
CA TYR A 159 2.71 11.66 0.38
C TYR A 159 4.03 11.04 -0.10
N VAL A 160 4.20 10.72 -1.39
CA VAL A 160 5.51 10.26 -1.90
C VAL A 160 6.56 11.37 -2.03
N HIS A 161 6.16 12.64 -1.97
CA HIS A 161 7.09 13.77 -1.96
C HIS A 161 7.39 14.20 -0.51
N LEU A 162 8.56 13.82 0.00
CA LEU A 162 8.99 14.02 1.40
C LEU A 162 8.80 15.45 1.91
N GLU A 163 9.01 16.44 1.03
CA GLU A 163 8.90 17.87 1.35
C GLU A 163 7.48 18.27 1.79
N ARG A 164 6.45 17.53 1.39
CA ARG A 164 5.04 17.85 1.66
C ARG A 164 4.45 17.12 2.86
N ILE A 165 5.14 16.10 3.38
CA ILE A 165 4.59 15.24 4.45
C ILE A 165 4.32 16.04 5.73
N ASN A 166 5.17 17.01 6.06
CA ASN A 166 5.03 17.82 7.27
C ASN A 166 3.88 18.85 7.19
N GLU A 167 3.48 19.28 5.99
CA GLU A 167 2.38 20.23 5.78
C GLU A 167 1.00 19.54 5.87
N ILE A 168 0.95 18.23 5.63
CA ILE A 168 -0.30 17.44 5.49
C ILE A 168 -0.44 16.44 6.67
N ALA A 169 0.46 16.49 7.65
CA ALA A 169 0.66 15.47 8.69
C ALA A 169 -0.58 15.12 9.53
N GLY A 170 -1.64 15.95 9.53
CA GLY A 170 -2.87 15.69 10.28
C GLY A 170 -3.91 14.80 9.59
N ARG A 171 -3.85 14.61 8.27
CA ARG A 171 -4.90 13.88 7.51
C ARG A 171 -4.46 12.54 6.94
N ILE A 172 -3.22 12.14 7.20
CA ILE A 172 -2.64 10.95 6.58
C ILE A 172 -3.39 9.67 6.95
N LYS A 173 -3.91 9.54 8.17
CA LYS A 173 -4.73 8.39 8.58
C LYS A 173 -6.03 8.35 7.78
N GLU A 174 -6.72 9.48 7.67
CA GLU A 174 -8.00 9.61 6.94
C GLU A 174 -7.81 9.34 5.44
N ASP A 175 -6.79 9.95 4.84
CA ASP A 175 -6.44 9.73 3.44
C ASP A 175 -6.08 8.26 3.18
N ASN A 176 -5.36 7.61 4.10
CA ASN A 176 -5.04 6.19 4.00
C ASN A 176 -6.30 5.29 4.12
N PHE A 177 -7.21 5.64 5.04
CA PHE A 177 -8.48 4.95 5.15
C PHE A 177 -9.32 5.06 3.86
N ILE A 178 -9.38 6.25 3.27
CA ILE A 178 -10.09 6.51 2.00
C ILE A 178 -9.54 5.63 0.88
N ILE A 179 -8.22 5.55 0.71
CA ILE A 179 -7.64 4.77 -0.40
C ILE A 179 -7.79 3.26 -0.19
N ILE A 180 -7.67 2.75 1.05
CA ILE A 180 -7.90 1.33 1.35
C ILE A 180 -9.36 1.00 1.01
N THR A 181 -10.28 1.85 1.44
CA THR A 181 -11.71 1.72 1.15
C THR A 181 -11.98 1.71 -0.34
N ASN A 182 -11.42 2.66 -1.09
CA ASN A 182 -11.60 2.74 -2.53
C ASN A 182 -11.01 1.52 -3.25
N LEU A 183 -9.85 1.04 -2.80
CA LEU A 183 -9.21 -0.14 -3.36
C LEU A 183 -10.07 -1.39 -3.12
N ILE A 184 -10.48 -1.65 -1.88
CA ILE A 184 -11.30 -2.82 -1.53
C ILE A 184 -12.63 -2.80 -2.29
N LYS A 185 -13.32 -1.66 -2.33
CA LYS A 185 -14.56 -1.51 -3.10
C LYS A 185 -14.35 -1.80 -4.58
N PHE A 186 -13.31 -1.23 -5.17
CA PHE A 186 -12.97 -1.49 -6.57
C PHE A 186 -12.72 -2.98 -6.83
N LEU A 187 -11.91 -3.63 -5.98
CA LEU A 187 -11.59 -5.05 -6.12
C LEU A 187 -12.85 -5.92 -6.01
N ASN A 188 -13.73 -5.62 -5.06
CA ASN A 188 -14.98 -6.36 -4.86
C ASN A 188 -15.95 -6.20 -6.05
N GLU A 189 -16.10 -4.99 -6.57
CA GLU A 189 -16.94 -4.73 -7.74
C GLU A 189 -16.38 -5.36 -9.03
N LYS A 190 -15.05 -5.34 -9.19
CA LYS A 190 -14.39 -5.82 -10.41
C LYS A 190 -14.22 -7.34 -10.44
N TYR A 191 -13.99 -7.94 -9.27
CA TYR A 191 -13.76 -9.37 -9.08
C TYR A 191 -14.74 -9.90 -8.03
N PRO A 192 -16.05 -9.90 -8.34
CA PRO A 192 -17.04 -10.42 -7.42
C PRO A 192 -16.78 -11.90 -7.19
N ARG A 193 -17.13 -12.37 -5.99
CA ARG A 193 -17.05 -13.79 -5.64
C ARG A 193 -17.88 -14.59 -6.65
N PRO A 194 -17.38 -15.74 -7.15
CA PRO A 194 -18.22 -16.65 -7.89
C PRO A 194 -19.42 -17.03 -7.02
N GLU A 195 -20.63 -16.96 -7.56
CA GLU A 195 -21.80 -17.51 -6.88
C GLU A 195 -21.54 -19.00 -6.64
N VAL A 196 -21.64 -19.43 -5.38
CA VAL A 196 -21.60 -20.85 -5.04
C VAL A 196 -22.94 -21.42 -5.49
N ILE A 197 -22.95 -22.10 -6.65
CA ILE A 197 -24.09 -22.87 -7.16
C ILE A 197 -24.16 -24.19 -6.41
#